data_AF-A0AAU0T9G3-F1
#
_entry.id   AF-A0AAU0T9G3-F1
#
_cell.length_a   1.000
_cell.length_b   1.000
_cell.length_c   1.000
_cell.angle_alpha   90.00
_cell.angle_beta   90.00
_cell.angle_gamma   90.00
#
_symmetry.space_group_name_H-M   'P 1'
#
loop_
_entity.id
_entity.type
_entity.pdbx_description
1 polymer ?
#
loop_
_entity_poly.entity_id
_entity_poly.type
_entity_poly.pdbx_seq_one_letter_code
_entity_poly.pdbx_strand_id
1 'polypeptide(L)'
;MKPSDFQPPLSGNPSHRLGIGAHRLYRPLDSRGSAHERKDVISAEVTDSLKIVQADPLILCLHSALNHNAPMAPAVETLELAVCVQVLNAQGQWISRTHIIHLNPRGEGRFPSLPRNTVTEHPPVLLVETHLLESVDHAQQPG
;
A
#
# COMPACT_ATOMS: atom_id res chain seq x y z
N MET A 1 -7.69 -6.78 -13.56
CA MET A 1 -6.89 -7.84 -12.90
C MET A 1 -7.80 -8.52 -11.91
N LYS A 2 -7.86 -9.84 -11.94
CA LYS A 2 -8.75 -10.65 -11.09
C LYS A 2 -7.94 -11.26 -9.94
N PRO A 3 -8.54 -11.59 -8.79
CA PRO A 3 -7.83 -12.20 -7.66
C PRO A 3 -7.32 -13.59 -8.02
N SER A 4 -8.04 -14.29 -8.90
CA SER A 4 -7.62 -15.57 -9.48
C SER A 4 -6.29 -15.49 -10.22
N ASP A 5 -5.92 -14.32 -10.75
CA ASP A 5 -4.65 -14.15 -11.45
C ASP A 5 -3.45 -14.26 -10.49
N PHE A 6 -3.68 -14.00 -9.20
CA PHE A 6 -2.72 -14.08 -8.10
C PHE A 6 -2.75 -15.42 -7.36
N GLN A 7 -3.71 -16.31 -7.69
CA GLN A 7 -3.76 -17.64 -7.11
C GLN A 7 -2.89 -18.61 -7.90
N PRO A 8 -2.07 -19.43 -7.24
CA PRO A 8 -1.33 -20.50 -7.91
C PRO A 8 -2.31 -21.56 -8.45
N PRO A 9 -2.27 -21.92 -9.74
CA PRO A 9 -3.11 -23.01 -10.25
C PRO A 9 -2.55 -24.36 -9.76
N LEU A 10 -3.15 -24.93 -8.69
CA LEU A 10 -3.05 -26.30 -8.13
C LEU A 10 -1.65 -26.95 -7.92
N SER A 11 -0.57 -26.36 -8.45
CA SER A 11 0.85 -26.76 -8.33
C SER A 11 1.81 -25.78 -9.04
N GLY A 12 1.31 -24.73 -9.71
CA GLY A 12 2.12 -23.73 -10.44
C GLY A 12 2.32 -22.40 -9.70
N ASN A 13 3.18 -21.54 -10.24
CA ASN A 13 3.26 -20.13 -9.81
C ASN A 13 2.00 -19.37 -10.25
N PRO A 14 1.53 -18.37 -9.47
CA PRO A 14 0.49 -17.48 -9.97
C PRO A 14 0.99 -16.74 -11.22
N SER A 15 0.07 -16.28 -12.07
CA SER A 15 0.43 -15.50 -13.26
C SER A 15 0.82 -14.06 -12.90
N HIS A 16 0.32 -13.57 -11.76
CA HIS A 16 0.56 -12.23 -11.24
C HIS A 16 0.97 -12.30 -9.77
N ARG A 17 1.79 -11.33 -9.33
CA ARG A 17 2.10 -11.10 -7.92
C ARG A 17 1.89 -9.63 -7.60
N LEU A 18 1.41 -9.37 -6.39
CA LEU A 18 1.29 -8.04 -5.84
C LEU A 18 2.41 -7.84 -4.81
N GLY A 19 3.02 -6.66 -4.83
CA GLY A 19 3.90 -6.20 -3.78
C GLY A 19 3.51 -4.80 -3.33
N ILE A 20 3.63 -4.55 -2.03
CA ILE A 20 3.31 -3.27 -1.40
C ILE A 20 4.52 -2.78 -0.62
N GLY A 21 4.87 -1.51 -0.82
CA GLY A 21 5.86 -0.81 -0.01
C GLY A 21 5.29 0.52 0.45
N ALA A 22 5.71 1.01 1.61
CA ALA A 22 5.23 2.29 2.09
C ALA A 22 6.26 3.08 2.89
N HIS A 23 6.28 4.39 2.65
CA HIS A 23 6.90 5.37 3.52
C HIS A 23 5.86 6.29 4.14
N ARG A 24 6.10 6.66 5.39
CA ARG A 24 5.39 7.72 6.10
C ARG A 24 6.24 8.98 6.10
N LEU A 25 5.81 10.02 5.39
CA LEU A 25 6.46 11.32 5.38
C LEU A 25 5.68 12.26 6.29
N TYR A 26 6.34 12.82 7.29
CA TYR A 26 5.70 13.73 8.23
C TYR A 26 6.70 14.72 8.81
N ARG A 27 6.17 15.83 9.33
CA ARG A 27 6.97 16.85 9.99
C ARG A 27 6.48 17.04 11.42
N PRO A 28 7.11 16.38 12.42
CA PRO A 28 6.76 16.64 13.80
C PRO A 28 7.21 18.05 14.17
N LEU A 29 6.37 18.75 14.94
CA LEU A 29 6.78 19.98 15.62
C LEU A 29 7.51 19.55 16.89
N ASP A 30 8.79 19.88 17.04
CA ASP A 30 9.44 19.72 18.33
C ASP A 30 8.99 20.81 19.32
N SER A 31 9.29 20.63 20.61
CA SER A 31 8.95 21.60 21.66
C SER A 31 9.65 22.96 21.52
N ARG A 32 10.57 23.10 20.56
CA ARG A 32 11.33 24.32 20.25
C ARG A 32 10.90 24.96 18.92
N GLY A 33 9.88 24.41 18.24
CA GLY A 33 9.36 24.90 16.96
C GLY A 33 10.21 24.53 15.73
N SER A 34 11.24 23.69 15.86
CA SER A 34 12.00 23.18 14.71
C SER A 34 11.26 21.98 14.12
N ALA A 35 11.12 21.99 12.80
CA ALA A 35 10.25 21.07 12.08
C ALA A 35 11.08 20.39 10.97
N HIS A 36 11.60 19.19 11.25
CA HIS A 36 12.37 18.41 10.28
C HIS A 36 11.49 17.39 9.58
N GLU A 37 11.67 17.22 8.27
CA GLU A 37 10.98 16.16 7.54
C GLU A 37 11.54 14.80 7.98
N ARG A 38 10.63 13.90 8.36
CA ARG A 38 10.94 12.52 8.70
C ARG A 38 10.29 11.61 7.69
N LYS A 39 10.98 10.51 7.39
CA LYS A 39 10.56 9.48 6.45
C LYS A 39 10.77 8.13 7.11
N ASP A 40 9.68 7.50 7.52
CA ASP A 40 9.71 6.20 8.20
C ASP A 40 9.25 5.09 7.25
N VAL A 41 9.89 3.93 7.30
CA VAL A 41 9.49 2.73 6.55
C VAL A 41 8.36 2.04 7.29
N ILE A 42 7.20 1.93 6.65
CA ILE A 42 5.98 1.32 7.23
C ILE A 42 5.39 0.22 6.33
N SER A 43 6.19 -0.36 5.44
CA SER A 43 5.74 -1.39 4.48
C SER A 43 5.07 -2.60 5.15
N ALA A 44 5.61 -3.06 6.28
CA ALA A 44 5.04 -4.20 7.02
C ALA A 44 3.67 -3.85 7.60
N GLU A 45 3.58 -2.74 8.34
CA GLU A 45 2.32 -2.26 8.92
C GLU A 45 1.22 -2.08 7.87
N VAL A 46 1.58 -1.50 6.72
CA VAL A 46 0.68 -1.33 5.58
C VAL A 46 0.26 -2.69 5.04
N THR A 47 1.20 -3.60 4.80
CA THR A 47 0.91 -4.93 4.25
C THR A 47 0.00 -5.76 5.16
N ASP A 48 0.28 -5.76 6.47
CA ASP A 48 -0.50 -6.49 7.48
C ASP A 48 -1.93 -5.95 7.64
N SER A 49 -2.15 -4.69 7.27
CA SER A 49 -3.46 -4.04 7.35
C SER A 49 -4.33 -4.17 6.09
N LEU A 50 -3.82 -4.80 5.03
CA LEU A 50 -4.55 -4.95 3.78
C LEU A 50 -5.73 -5.90 3.95
N LYS A 51 -6.87 -5.49 3.39
CA LYS A 51 -8.06 -6.34 3.27
C LYS A 51 -8.66 -6.22 1.88
N ILE A 52 -9.34 -7.27 1.44
CA ILE A 52 -10.07 -7.28 0.18
C ILE A 52 -11.46 -6.67 0.42
N VAL A 53 -11.78 -5.60 -0.28
CA VAL A 53 -13.14 -5.04 -0.33
C VAL A 53 -13.93 -5.69 -1.46
N GLN A 54 -13.30 -5.89 -2.61
CA GLN A 54 -13.92 -6.49 -3.77
C GLN A 54 -12.92 -7.36 -4.50
N ALA A 55 -13.41 -8.51 -4.96
CA ALA A 55 -12.64 -9.47 -5.73
C ALA A 55 -12.48 -9.02 -7.19
N ASP A 56 -13.56 -8.69 -7.90
CA ASP A 56 -13.50 -8.36 -9.33
C ASP A 56 -14.24 -7.04 -9.66
N PRO A 57 -13.53 -5.95 -10.02
CA PRO A 57 -12.07 -5.80 -9.99
C PRO A 57 -11.50 -5.91 -8.56
N LEU A 58 -10.22 -6.27 -8.44
CA LEU A 58 -9.55 -6.33 -7.14
C LEU A 58 -9.48 -4.93 -6.52
N ILE A 59 -10.21 -4.74 -5.42
CA ILE A 59 -10.18 -3.51 -4.60
C ILE A 59 -9.66 -3.91 -3.23
N LEU A 60 -8.55 -3.28 -2.84
CA LEU A 60 -7.95 -3.43 -1.53
C LEU A 60 -8.24 -2.18 -0.71
N CYS A 61 -8.55 -2.36 0.57
CA CYS A 61 -8.50 -1.28 1.54
C CYS A 61 -7.31 -1.47 2.46
N LEU A 62 -6.77 -0.34 2.90
CA LEU A 62 -5.75 -0.28 3.93
C LEU A 62 -6.44 0.15 5.23
N HIS A 63 -6.50 -0.75 6.23
CA HIS A 63 -7.05 -0.37 7.52
C HIS A 63 -5.98 0.44 8.27
N SER A 64 -6.25 1.73 8.50
CA SER A 64 -5.28 2.72 8.97
C SER A 64 -4.30 2.20 10.03
N ALA A 65 -3.06 1.89 9.60
CA ALA A 65 -1.89 1.71 10.46
C ALA A 65 -1.46 3.01 11.16
N LEU A 66 -2.14 4.12 10.85
CA LEU A 66 -1.83 5.42 11.40
C LEU A 66 -2.50 5.54 12.75
N ASN A 67 -1.69 5.44 13.80
CA ASN A 67 -2.05 5.66 15.18
C ASN A 67 -2.88 6.96 15.34
N HIS A 68 -4.21 6.86 15.20
CA HIS A 68 -5.15 7.99 15.20
C HIS A 68 -5.24 8.66 16.58
N ASN A 69 -4.72 7.99 17.61
CA ASN A 69 -4.72 8.45 18.99
C ASN A 69 -3.37 9.01 19.46
N ALA A 70 -2.40 9.20 18.57
CA ALA A 70 -1.15 9.85 18.97
C ALA A 70 -1.46 11.32 19.35
N PRO A 71 -1.19 11.75 20.60
CA PRO A 71 -1.56 13.09 21.11
C PRO A 71 -0.86 14.25 20.39
N MET A 72 0.04 13.94 19.46
CA MET A 72 0.79 14.88 18.64
C MET A 72 0.73 14.43 17.17
N ALA A 73 -0.48 14.37 16.63
CA ALA A 73 -0.66 14.16 15.20
C ALA A 73 0.14 15.21 14.41
N PRO A 74 1.02 14.80 13.46
CA PRO A 74 1.76 15.75 12.67
C PRO A 74 0.80 16.65 11.86
N ALA A 75 1.14 17.94 11.75
CA ALA A 75 0.31 18.92 11.05
C ALA A 75 0.14 18.61 9.56
N VAL A 76 1.14 17.94 8.97
CA VAL A 76 1.13 17.44 7.59
C VAL A 76 1.72 16.04 7.59
N GLU A 77 1.02 15.14 6.92
CA GLU A 77 1.39 13.74 6.77
C GLU A 77 1.06 13.26 5.36
N THR A 78 2.01 12.60 4.72
CA THR A 78 1.86 11.99 3.40
C THR A 78 2.27 10.52 3.50
N LEU A 79 1.38 9.64 3.07
CA LEU A 79 1.69 8.25 2.78
C LEU A 79 2.21 8.17 1.35
N GLU A 80 3.45 7.70 1.19
CA GLU A 80 4.01 7.31 -0.09
C GLU A 80 3.88 5.80 -0.25
N LEU A 81 2.92 5.39 -1.07
CA LEU A 81 2.59 3.99 -1.32
C LEU A 81 3.21 3.53 -2.65
N ALA A 82 3.99 2.47 -2.60
CA ALA A 82 4.46 1.74 -3.77
C ALA A 82 3.61 0.50 -4.00
N VAL A 83 2.96 0.43 -5.16
CA VAL A 83 2.20 -0.72 -5.64
C VAL A 83 2.99 -1.37 -6.77
N CYS A 84 3.59 -2.52 -6.49
CA CYS A 84 4.33 -3.31 -7.46
C CYS A 84 3.45 -4.45 -7.99
N VAL A 85 3.16 -4.45 -9.28
CA VAL A 85 2.53 -5.58 -9.96
C VAL A 85 3.61 -6.31 -10.75
N GLN A 86 3.77 -7.61 -10.48
CA GLN A 86 4.65 -8.47 -11.25
C GLN A 86 3.82 -9.40 -12.12
N VAL A 87 4.23 -9.56 -13.38
CA VAL A 87 3.60 -10.49 -14.33
C VAL A 87 4.63 -11.51 -14.78
N LEU A 88 4.27 -12.78 -14.77
CA LEU A 88 5.10 -13.85 -15.28
C LEU A 88 5.04 -13.84 -16.82
N ASN A 89 6.18 -13.67 -17.49
CA ASN A 89 6.23 -13.72 -18.94
C ASN A 89 6.29 -15.17 -19.47
N ALA A 90 6.20 -15.34 -20.79
CA ALA A 90 6.25 -16.66 -21.43
C ALA A 90 7.58 -17.41 -21.21
N GLN A 91 8.64 -16.70 -20.81
CA GLN A 91 9.95 -17.25 -20.48
C GLN A 91 10.09 -17.60 -18.98
N GLY A 92 9.03 -17.47 -18.19
CA GLY A 92 9.05 -17.75 -16.75
C GLY A 92 9.77 -16.67 -15.91
N GLN A 93 9.98 -15.47 -16.46
CA GLN A 93 10.59 -14.35 -15.76
C GLN A 93 9.53 -13.36 -15.27
N TRP A 94 9.78 -12.78 -14.09
CA TRP A 94 8.91 -11.76 -13.50
C TRP A 94 9.22 -10.38 -14.08
N ILE A 95 8.21 -9.74 -14.67
CA ILE A 95 8.27 -8.35 -15.13
C ILE A 95 7.53 -7.48 -14.13
N SER A 96 8.26 -6.60 -13.44
CA SER A 96 7.71 -5.69 -12.42
C SER A 96 7.26 -4.35 -13.01
N ARG A 97 6.10 -3.86 -12.55
CA ARG A 97 5.61 -2.50 -12.77
C ARG A 97 5.25 -1.90 -11.42
N THR A 98 6.05 -0.91 -10.99
CA THR A 98 5.81 -0.16 -9.75
C THR A 98 5.09 1.14 -10.04
N HIS A 99 4.02 1.38 -9.31
CA HIS A 99 3.26 2.63 -9.27
C HIS A 99 3.48 3.28 -7.91
N ILE A 100 3.80 4.57 -7.90
CA ILE A 100 3.94 5.32 -6.66
C ILE A 100 2.75 6.25 -6.51
N ILE A 101 2.13 6.25 -5.33
CA ILE A 101 0.96 7.08 -5.02
C ILE A 101 1.30 7.87 -3.76
N HIS A 102 1.13 9.20 -3.81
CA HIS A 102 1.15 10.05 -2.62
C HIS A 102 -0.28 10.35 -2.22
N LEU A 103 -0.60 10.09 -0.96
CA LEU A 103 -1.92 10.38 -0.41
C LEU A 103 -1.82 10.92 1.01
N ASN A 104 -2.70 11.85 1.36
CA ASN A 104 -2.89 12.21 2.76
C ASN A 104 -3.73 11.10 3.40
N PRO A 105 -3.23 10.39 4.43
CA PRO A 105 -3.96 9.28 5.05
C PRO A 105 -5.29 9.69 5.69
N ARG A 106 -5.50 10.99 5.95
CA ARG A 106 -6.77 11.55 6.46
C ARG A 106 -7.56 12.28 5.38
N GLY A 107 -7.02 12.36 4.17
CA GLY A 107 -7.66 13.03 3.05
C GLY A 107 -8.59 12.07 2.31
N GLU A 108 -9.72 12.59 1.85
CA GLU A 108 -10.62 11.88 0.96
C GLU A 108 -10.37 12.30 -0.50
N GLY A 109 -10.57 11.38 -1.44
CA GLY A 109 -10.48 11.68 -2.87
C GLY A 109 -9.76 10.61 -3.68
N ARG A 110 -9.36 10.98 -4.90
CA ARG A 110 -8.63 10.11 -5.83
C ARG A 110 -7.15 10.52 -5.85
N PHE A 111 -6.27 9.55 -5.64
CA PHE A 111 -4.83 9.75 -5.62
C PHE A 111 -4.20 8.99 -6.79
N PRO A 112 -3.90 9.65 -7.92
CA PRO A 112 -3.34 8.99 -9.09
C PRO A 112 -1.87 8.58 -8.88
N SER A 113 -1.40 7.63 -9.68
CA SER A 113 0.03 7.28 -9.72
C SER A 113 0.86 8.46 -10.19
N LEU A 114 1.96 8.71 -9.51
CA LEU A 114 2.99 9.66 -9.89
C LEU A 114 3.79 9.16 -11.10
N PRO A 115 4.43 10.07 -11.85
CA PRO A 115 5.41 9.72 -12.88
C PRO A 115 6.52 8.80 -12.35
N ARG A 116 7.01 7.91 -13.22
CA ARG A 116 8.23 7.14 -12.94
C ARG A 116 9.38 8.15 -12.75
N ASN A 117 10.07 8.09 -11.61
CA ASN A 117 11.17 8.98 -11.17
C ASN A 117 10.78 10.18 -10.29
N THR A 118 9.54 10.29 -9.80
CA THR A 118 9.20 11.34 -8.82
C THR A 118 9.82 11.09 -7.43
N VAL A 119 10.16 9.85 -7.10
CA VAL A 119 10.72 9.47 -5.80
C VAL A 119 12.19 9.07 -5.95
N THR A 120 13.04 9.61 -5.08
CA THR A 120 14.49 9.36 -5.06
C THR A 120 14.87 8.06 -4.37
N GLU A 121 14.06 7.62 -3.41
CA GLU A 121 14.27 6.38 -2.65
C GLU A 121 12.93 5.68 -2.47
N HIS A 122 12.77 4.54 -3.16
CA HIS A 122 11.57 3.72 -3.10
C HIS A 122 11.44 2.97 -1.77
N PRO A 123 10.22 2.83 -1.23
CA PRO A 123 10.03 1.99 -0.06
C PRO A 123 10.35 0.53 -0.37
N PRO A 124 10.86 -0.23 0.62
CA PRO A 124 11.06 -1.67 0.46
C PRO A 124 9.72 -2.33 0.19
N VAL A 125 9.61 -3.02 -0.95
CA VAL A 125 8.39 -3.68 -1.38
C VAL A 125 8.35 -5.09 -0.80
N LEU A 126 7.26 -5.39 -0.09
CA LEU A 126 6.95 -6.71 0.45
C LEU A 126 5.94 -7.40 -0.47
N LEU A 127 6.13 -8.70 -0.75
CA LEU A 127 5.17 -9.47 -1.53
C LEU A 127 3.91 -9.70 -0.70
N VAL A 128 2.76 -9.53 -1.34
CA VAL A 128 1.44 -9.72 -0.74
C VAL A 128 0.87 -11.05 -1.24
N GLU A 129 0.60 -11.95 -0.32
CA GLU A 129 -0.12 -13.19 -0.59
C GLU A 129 -1.62 -12.87 -0.64
N THR A 130 -2.08 -12.31 -1.76
CA THR A 130 -3.47 -11.82 -1.90
C THR A 130 -4.53 -12.87 -1.62
N HIS A 131 -4.20 -14.16 -1.74
CA HIS A 131 -5.10 -15.27 -1.46
C HIS A 131 -5.28 -15.55 0.05
N LEU A 132 -4.43 -14.98 0.91
CA LEU A 132 -4.53 -15.06 2.37
C LEU A 132 -5.15 -13.80 3.00
N LEU A 133 -5.40 -12.75 2.22
CA LEU A 133 -5.99 -11.53 2.74
C LEU A 133 -7.45 -11.77 3.17
N GLU A 134 -7.79 -11.25 4.33
CA GLU A 134 -9.17 -11.22 4.81
C GLU A 134 -10.04 -10.34 3.90
N SER A 135 -11.28 -10.73 3.69
CA SER A 135 -12.29 -9.86 3.09
C SER A 135 -12.92 -8.98 4.15
N VAL A 136 -13.22 -7.72 3.83
CA VAL A 136 -13.99 -6.85 4.72
C VAL A 136 -15.39 -7.41 4.82
N ASP A 137 -15.82 -7.76 6.03
CA ASP A 137 -17.19 -8.20 6.26
C ASP A 137 -18.13 -6.98 6.18
N HIS A 138 -18.99 -6.94 5.16
CA HIS A 138 -19.93 -5.83 4.96
C HIS A 138 -21.03 -5.77 6.03
N ALA A 139 -21.06 -6.71 7.00
CA ALA A 139 -21.98 -6.71 8.13
C ALA A 139 -21.72 -5.60 9.19
N GLN A 140 -20.67 -4.80 9.02
CA GLN A 140 -20.36 -3.65 9.89
C GLN A 140 -20.44 -2.33 9.08
N GLN A 141 -21.59 -2.04 8.48
CA GLN A 141 -21.98 -0.64 8.23
C GLN A 141 -22.87 -0.20 9.40
N PRO A 142 -22.44 0.73 10.27
CA PRO A 142 -23.42 1.58 10.94
C PRO A 142 -24.07 2.45 9.86
N GLY A 143 -25.39 2.37 9.77
CA GLY A 143 -26.21 3.25 8.92
C GLY A 143 -26.20 4.71 9.35
#